data_AF-A0A1E5V326-F1
#
_entry.id   AF-A0A1E5V326-F1
#
_cell.length_a   1.000
_cell.length_b   1.000
_cell.length_c   1.000
_cell.angle_alpha   90.00
_cell.angle_beta   90.00
_cell.angle_gamma   90.00
#
_symmetry.space_group_name_H-M   'P 1'
#
loop_
_entity.id
_entity.type
_entity.pdbx_description
1 polymer ?
#
loop_
_entity_poly.entity_id
_entity_poly.type
_entity_poly.pdbx_seq_one_letter_code
_entity_poly.pdbx_strand_id
1 'polypeptide(L)'
;MNCSHGDEAASSCVSLRLWGSVRAKARPFVNRQGFLQGQGGELGRMAGGGGVDQALLDGTQVQLKSVGLHKYVSAGDGGGGNVTVDRDAASSWETFKLWRVSMNEFQFRCLNGQFLTASDGDVISATADSPGDSETFYIERNNTLLHIKLLNGSYLQVSDNNQLTSNYPSQPGWDDDVTTFEMTVVANNLHGDYQLANGYGPEQAKSVLTEHRKNFVSGSDFYFISQNGINAVRIPVGWWIAYDPDPPAPFIGGSLNALDRAFYWAQIHGLKCIIDLHAAPGSQNGMEHSATRDGSVDWPSEANIQKTLDVINFLAQR
;
A
#
# COMPACT_ATOMS: atom_id res chain seq x y z
N MET A 1 15.63 -11.42 -40.18
CA MET A 1 14.49 -12.02 -39.46
C MET A 1 14.77 -11.90 -37.98
N ASN A 2 13.79 -11.32 -37.28
CA ASN A 2 13.56 -11.23 -35.84
C ASN A 2 14.54 -10.45 -34.95
N CYS A 3 14.10 -9.22 -34.65
CA CYS A 3 14.43 -8.43 -33.48
C CYS A 3 13.89 -9.10 -32.20
N SER A 4 14.74 -9.19 -31.18
CA SER A 4 14.38 -9.45 -29.79
C SER A 4 13.58 -8.28 -29.21
N HIS A 5 12.34 -8.53 -28.79
CA HIS A 5 11.54 -7.66 -27.93
C HIS A 5 11.50 -8.26 -26.54
N GLY A 6 11.92 -7.47 -25.55
CA GLY A 6 11.87 -7.79 -24.13
C GLY A 6 12.66 -6.70 -23.41
N ASP A 7 12.06 -6.09 -22.39
CA ASP A 7 12.62 -5.05 -21.53
C ASP A 7 12.56 -3.59 -22.03
N GLU A 8 11.35 -3.08 -22.28
CA GLU A 8 11.07 -1.63 -22.16
C GLU A 8 9.55 -1.34 -22.08
N ALA A 9 8.88 -1.76 -21.00
CA ALA A 9 7.46 -1.44 -20.81
C ALA A 9 7.03 -1.35 -19.34
N ALA A 10 7.82 -0.69 -18.48
CA ALA A 10 7.35 -0.29 -17.14
C ALA A 10 8.18 0.82 -16.48
N SER A 11 9.20 1.38 -17.15
CA SER A 11 10.01 2.45 -16.61
C SER A 11 10.02 3.61 -17.60
N SER A 12 9.57 4.78 -17.15
CA SER A 12 9.54 6.07 -17.86
C SER A 12 8.52 6.25 -19.00
N CYS A 13 7.29 6.68 -18.68
CA CYS A 13 6.38 7.38 -19.60
C CYS A 13 5.15 7.90 -18.81
N VAL A 14 4.79 9.17 -18.68
CA VAL A 14 5.21 10.45 -19.27
C VAL A 14 5.04 11.52 -18.18
N SER A 15 6.17 12.02 -17.68
CA SER A 15 6.31 13.40 -17.20
C SER A 15 5.83 14.34 -18.32
N LEU A 16 5.04 15.35 -17.98
CA LEU A 16 4.47 16.34 -18.89
C LEU A 16 5.55 16.89 -19.86
N ARG A 17 5.56 16.38 -21.11
CA ARG A 17 6.45 16.87 -22.18
C ARG A 17 5.77 18.05 -22.85
N LEU A 18 6.28 19.24 -22.55
CA LEU A 18 5.94 20.48 -23.26
C LEU A 18 6.44 20.37 -24.72
N TRP A 19 5.52 20.47 -25.67
CA TRP A 19 5.83 20.96 -27.02
C TRP A 19 5.51 22.45 -27.04
N GLY A 20 6.55 23.30 -27.00
CA GLY A 20 6.39 24.76 -27.03
C GLY A 20 7.43 25.49 -26.20
N SER A 21 8.02 26.53 -26.78
CA SER A 21 9.15 27.29 -26.23
C SER A 21 8.78 28.17 -25.03
N VAL A 22 8.69 27.60 -23.81
CA VAL A 22 8.73 28.39 -22.56
C VAL A 22 9.51 27.64 -21.47
N ARG A 23 10.85 27.70 -21.53
CA ARG A 23 11.74 27.35 -20.41
C ARG A 23 11.92 28.59 -19.53
N ALA A 24 11.33 28.62 -18.33
CA ALA A 24 11.98 29.19 -17.12
C ALA A 24 11.09 29.28 -15.85
N LYS A 25 9.75 29.19 -15.91
CA LYS A 25 8.89 29.33 -14.71
C LYS A 25 7.92 28.18 -14.42
N ALA A 26 7.88 27.14 -15.26
CA ALA A 26 6.94 26.02 -15.15
C ALA A 26 7.38 24.89 -14.17
N ARG A 27 8.29 25.15 -13.22
CA ARG A 27 8.90 24.07 -12.41
C ARG A 27 8.01 23.40 -11.33
N PRO A 28 6.84 23.90 -10.91
CA PRO A 28 5.95 23.10 -10.04
C PRO A 28 4.74 22.46 -10.76
N PHE A 29 4.51 22.73 -12.05
CA PHE A 29 3.24 22.36 -12.71
C PHE A 29 3.26 21.03 -13.49
N VAL A 30 4.42 20.40 -13.62
CA VAL A 30 4.69 19.37 -14.63
C VAL A 30 4.46 17.93 -14.12
N ASN A 31 4.16 17.74 -12.83
CA ASN A 31 4.00 16.38 -12.30
C ASN A 31 3.13 16.27 -11.04
N ARG A 32 1.89 16.79 -11.08
CA ARG A 32 0.92 16.58 -10.00
C ARG A 32 0.09 15.33 -10.27
N GLN A 33 0.73 14.16 -10.21
CA GLN A 33 0.06 12.85 -10.24
C GLN A 33 -0.86 12.61 -9.02
N GLY A 34 -0.96 13.59 -8.11
CA GLY A 34 -1.68 13.54 -6.86
C GLY A 34 -3.13 14.04 -6.85
N PHE A 35 -3.73 14.52 -7.96
CA PHE A 35 -4.99 15.30 -7.82
C PHE A 35 -6.21 14.48 -7.37
N LEU A 36 -6.38 13.27 -7.90
CA LEU A 36 -7.48 12.37 -7.52
C LEU A 36 -6.99 11.10 -6.80
N GLN A 37 -5.68 10.86 -6.84
CA GLN A 37 -4.98 9.78 -6.15
C GLN A 37 -3.92 10.38 -5.24
N GLY A 38 -3.74 9.84 -4.06
CA GLY A 38 -2.69 10.24 -3.16
C GLY A 38 -1.29 9.79 -3.60
N GLN A 39 -0.33 10.71 -3.60
CA GLN A 39 1.10 10.36 -3.57
C GLN A 39 1.68 10.57 -2.17
N GLY A 40 2.45 9.59 -1.71
CA GLY A 40 2.84 9.44 -0.32
C GLY A 40 3.51 10.62 0.35
N GLY A 41 4.37 11.33 -0.38
CA GLY A 41 5.14 12.43 0.19
C GLY A 41 4.31 13.66 0.58
N GLU A 42 3.17 13.89 -0.08
CA GLU A 42 2.36 15.10 0.13
C GLU A 42 1.26 14.90 1.17
N LEU A 43 0.70 13.69 1.28
CA LEU A 43 -0.41 13.41 2.18
C LEU A 43 0.01 13.12 3.61
N GLY A 44 1.20 12.55 3.82
CA GLY A 44 1.77 12.34 5.15
C GLY A 44 2.01 13.65 5.93
N ARG A 45 2.12 14.79 5.23
CA ARG A 45 2.23 16.12 5.86
C ARG A 45 0.89 16.74 6.25
N MET A 46 -0.21 16.36 5.59
CA MET A 46 -1.56 16.90 5.81
C MET A 46 -2.27 16.22 6.97
N ALA A 47 -1.92 14.97 7.26
CA ALA A 47 -2.48 14.22 8.37
C ALA A 47 -1.67 14.49 9.64
N GLY A 48 -2.01 15.58 10.34
CA GLY A 48 -1.38 15.95 11.60
C GLY A 48 -1.36 14.80 12.62
N GLY A 49 -0.16 14.34 12.98
CA GLY A 49 0.26 13.79 14.29
C GLY A 49 -0.59 12.76 15.04
N GLY A 50 -1.61 12.14 14.44
CA GLY A 50 -2.56 11.27 15.14
C GLY A 50 -2.38 9.78 14.82
N GLY A 51 -1.94 9.01 15.81
CA GLY A 51 -2.28 7.60 16.06
C GLY A 51 -1.78 6.50 15.12
N VAL A 52 -1.41 6.80 13.87
CA VAL A 52 -0.95 5.78 12.91
C VAL A 52 0.55 5.60 13.04
N ASP A 53 0.99 4.39 13.37
CA ASP A 53 2.40 4.01 13.23
C ASP A 53 2.74 3.94 11.74
N GLN A 54 3.26 5.04 11.20
CA GLN A 54 3.67 5.17 9.81
C GLN A 54 4.73 4.14 9.41
N ALA A 55 5.39 3.50 10.38
CA ALA A 55 6.36 2.44 10.13
C ALA A 55 5.71 1.08 9.87
N LEU A 56 4.40 0.91 10.08
CA LEU A 56 3.67 -0.36 9.96
C LEU A 56 2.45 -0.24 9.02
N LEU A 57 2.61 0.43 7.89
CA LEU A 57 1.59 0.49 6.85
C LEU A 57 1.56 -0.80 6.01
N ASP A 58 0.45 -1.07 5.29
CA ASP A 58 0.38 -2.23 4.40
C ASP A 58 1.53 -2.22 3.38
N GLY A 59 2.15 -3.39 3.22
CA GLY A 59 3.30 -3.57 2.34
C GLY A 59 4.64 -3.16 2.93
N THR A 60 4.67 -2.64 4.17
CA THR A 60 5.92 -2.50 4.92
C THR A 60 6.59 -3.87 5.01
N GLN A 61 7.84 -3.92 4.58
CA GLN A 61 8.68 -5.12 4.67
C GLN A 61 9.43 -5.09 6.00
N VAL A 62 9.27 -6.16 6.77
CA VAL A 62 9.87 -6.32 8.08
C VAL A 62 10.64 -7.63 8.19
N GLN A 63 11.65 -7.61 9.04
CA GLN A 63 12.42 -8.79 9.45
C GLN A 63 12.34 -8.91 10.96
N LEU A 64 12.18 -10.14 11.44
CA LEU A 64 12.07 -10.45 12.86
C LEU A 64 13.30 -11.25 13.28
N LYS A 65 14.00 -10.78 14.33
CA LYS A 65 15.17 -11.46 14.88
C LYS A 65 14.90 -11.81 16.34
N SER A 66 15.09 -13.08 16.71
CA SER A 66 14.99 -13.50 18.12
C SER A 66 16.09 -12.83 18.94
N VAL A 67 15.72 -12.29 20.10
CA VAL A 67 16.69 -11.74 21.06
C VAL A 67 17.56 -12.86 21.63
N GLY A 68 16.95 -13.96 22.09
CA GLY A 68 17.69 -15.06 22.71
C GLY A 68 18.63 -15.83 21.78
N LEU A 69 18.18 -16.14 20.55
CA LEU A 69 19.00 -16.91 19.60
C LEU A 69 19.89 -16.03 18.71
N HIS A 70 19.58 -14.75 18.58
CA HIS A 70 20.15 -13.86 17.57
C HIS A 70 19.99 -14.38 16.13
N LYS A 71 18.92 -15.13 15.86
CA LYS A 71 18.56 -15.68 14.55
C LYS A 71 17.29 -15.05 14.00
N TYR A 72 17.18 -15.00 12.68
CA TYR A 72 15.99 -14.49 11.99
C TYR A 72 14.90 -15.55 11.86
N VAL A 73 13.65 -15.08 11.96
CA VAL A 73 12.46 -15.85 11.62
C VAL A 73 12.41 -16.03 10.10
N SER A 74 12.20 -17.26 9.64
CA SER A 74 12.22 -17.63 8.23
C SER A 74 10.99 -18.46 7.87
N ALA A 75 10.29 -18.07 6.81
CA ALA A 75 9.26 -18.92 6.21
C ALA A 75 9.92 -19.95 5.30
N GLY A 76 9.75 -21.24 5.61
CA GLY A 76 10.22 -22.34 4.76
C GLY A 76 9.72 -22.20 3.32
N ASP A 77 10.62 -22.42 2.36
CA ASP A 77 10.37 -22.28 0.92
C ASP A 77 9.88 -20.90 0.48
N GLY A 78 10.02 -19.86 1.32
CA GLY A 78 9.51 -18.50 1.07
C GLY A 78 8.00 -18.36 1.30
N GLY A 79 7.36 -19.36 1.91
CA GLY A 79 5.92 -19.55 1.99
C GLY A 79 5.54 -20.87 1.33
N GLY A 80 4.91 -21.76 2.09
CA GLY A 80 4.61 -23.14 1.71
C GLY A 80 5.04 -24.21 2.74
N GLY A 81 5.72 -23.81 3.82
CA GLY A 81 6.24 -24.74 4.83
C GLY A 81 6.16 -24.24 6.27
N ASN A 82 6.93 -24.86 7.16
CA ASN A 82 7.06 -24.46 8.56
C ASN A 82 7.91 -23.21 8.72
N VAL A 83 7.77 -22.54 9.86
CA VAL A 83 8.50 -21.31 10.18
C VAL A 83 9.55 -21.59 11.25
N THR A 84 10.81 -21.29 10.93
CA THR A 84 11.97 -21.56 11.78
C THR A 84 12.65 -20.27 12.23
N VAL A 85 13.49 -20.36 13.25
CA VAL A 85 14.26 -19.24 13.83
C VAL A 85 15.73 -19.64 13.90
N ASP A 86 16.36 -19.81 12.74
CA ASP A 86 17.67 -20.47 12.63
C ASP A 86 18.63 -19.78 11.65
N ARG A 87 18.22 -18.66 11.04
CA ARG A 87 19.01 -17.95 10.02
C ARG A 87 19.93 -16.91 10.63
N ASP A 88 21.20 -16.90 10.22
CA ASP A 88 22.19 -15.89 10.65
C ASP A 88 22.05 -14.53 9.96
N ALA A 89 21.55 -14.55 8.73
CA ALA A 89 21.35 -13.37 7.91
C ALA A 89 19.99 -13.44 7.25
N ALA A 90 19.35 -12.29 7.12
CA ALA A 90 18.05 -12.17 6.48
C ALA A 90 18.18 -11.83 4.99
N SER A 91 17.35 -12.48 4.19
CA SER A 91 17.12 -12.20 2.77
C SER A 91 15.62 -12.30 2.51
N SER A 92 15.20 -12.97 1.43
CA SER A 92 13.82 -12.93 0.97
C SER A 92 12.87 -13.81 1.78
N TRP A 93 13.36 -14.87 2.44
CA TRP A 93 12.52 -15.80 3.21
C TRP A 93 12.29 -15.34 4.65
N GLU A 94 13.16 -14.45 5.14
CA GLU A 94 13.10 -13.83 6.45
C GLU A 94 12.42 -12.45 6.41
N THR A 95 12.01 -12.01 5.22
CA THR A 95 11.33 -10.73 5.00
C THR A 95 9.85 -10.94 4.77
N PHE A 96 9.03 -10.32 5.62
CA PHE A 96 7.57 -10.41 5.58
C PHE A 96 6.98 -9.06 5.22
N LYS A 97 5.90 -9.07 4.42
CA LYS A 97 5.09 -7.88 4.17
C LYS A 97 3.97 -7.82 5.20
N LEU A 98 3.80 -6.66 5.83
CA LEU A 98 2.70 -6.45 6.76
C LEU A 98 1.40 -6.17 6.02
N TRP A 99 0.34 -6.84 6.43
CA TRP A 99 -1.04 -6.52 6.10
C TRP A 99 -1.71 -6.03 7.37
N ARG A 100 -2.13 -4.76 7.37
CA ARG A 100 -2.71 -4.14 8.57
C ARG A 100 -4.20 -4.42 8.62
N VAL A 101 -4.67 -4.95 9.75
CA VAL A 101 -6.09 -5.22 10.02
C VAL A 101 -6.68 -4.11 10.89
N SER A 102 -5.95 -3.69 11.92
CA SER A 102 -6.33 -2.58 12.79
C SER A 102 -5.10 -1.87 13.37
N MET A 103 -5.26 -1.10 14.45
CA MET A 103 -4.15 -0.33 15.03
C MET A 103 -2.97 -1.21 15.47
N ASN A 104 -3.28 -2.36 16.07
CA ASN A 104 -2.30 -3.27 16.64
C ASN A 104 -2.36 -4.68 16.02
N GLU A 105 -3.30 -4.93 15.11
CA GLU A 105 -3.49 -6.24 14.47
C GLU A 105 -2.90 -6.26 13.06
N PHE A 106 -2.09 -7.28 12.80
CA PHE A 106 -1.34 -7.44 11.57
C PHE A 106 -1.31 -8.89 11.13
N GLN A 107 -1.16 -9.07 9.83
CA GLN A 107 -0.90 -10.36 9.20
C GLN A 107 0.46 -10.28 8.51
N PHE A 108 1.26 -11.35 8.59
CA PHE A 108 2.58 -11.41 8.00
C PHE A 108 2.52 -12.24 6.71
N ARG A 109 2.66 -11.57 5.57
CA ARG A 109 2.65 -12.20 4.26
C ARG A 109 4.07 -12.53 3.81
N CYS A 110 4.28 -13.78 3.43
CA CYS A 110 5.55 -14.33 2.97
C CYS A 110 5.84 -13.96 1.50
N LEU A 111 7.05 -14.26 1.03
CA LEU A 111 7.50 -13.99 -0.34
C LEU A 111 6.56 -14.56 -1.40
N ASN A 112 6.13 -15.82 -1.23
CA ASN A 112 5.27 -16.54 -2.17
C ASN A 112 3.77 -16.23 -1.98
N GLY A 113 3.43 -15.35 -1.03
CA GLY A 113 2.09 -14.82 -0.82
C GLY A 113 1.27 -15.50 0.26
N GLN A 114 1.75 -16.61 0.84
CA GLN A 114 1.12 -17.24 2.00
C GLN A 114 1.30 -16.42 3.28
N PHE A 115 0.48 -16.70 4.28
CA PHE A 115 0.50 -15.99 5.56
C PHE A 115 1.07 -16.86 6.67
N LEU A 116 1.73 -16.22 7.64
CA LEU A 116 2.07 -16.88 8.90
C LEU A 116 0.77 -17.28 9.60
N THR A 117 0.66 -18.56 9.96
CA THR A 117 -0.52 -19.18 10.54
C THR A 117 -0.18 -19.74 11.90
N ALA A 118 -0.91 -19.29 12.92
CA ALA A 118 -0.92 -19.91 14.22
C ALA A 118 -1.93 -21.06 14.27
N SER A 119 -1.42 -22.27 14.49
CA SER A 119 -2.21 -23.41 14.92
C SER A 119 -2.14 -23.50 16.44
N ASP A 120 -3.29 -23.60 17.11
CA ASP A 120 -3.43 -23.52 18.57
C ASP A 120 -2.41 -24.39 19.33
N GLY A 121 -1.36 -23.73 19.84
CA GLY A 121 -0.32 -24.35 20.65
C GLY A 121 0.77 -25.12 19.88
N ASP A 122 0.79 -25.06 18.55
CA ASP A 122 1.72 -25.76 17.68
C ASP A 122 2.74 -24.81 17.02
N VAL A 123 3.58 -25.37 16.15
CA VAL A 123 4.54 -24.65 15.30
C VAL A 123 3.81 -23.75 14.32
N ILE A 124 4.31 -22.53 14.14
CA ILE A 124 3.82 -21.59 13.13
C ILE A 124 4.15 -22.15 11.74
N SER A 125 3.15 -22.13 10.87
CA SER A 125 3.30 -22.50 9.46
C SER A 125 3.11 -21.27 8.57
N ALA A 126 3.46 -21.40 7.29
CA ALA A 126 3.33 -20.35 6.29
C ALA A 126 2.62 -20.89 5.04
N THR A 127 1.48 -21.57 5.20
CA THR A 127 0.81 -22.32 4.12
C THR A 127 -0.54 -21.74 3.69
N ALA A 128 -1.12 -20.82 4.46
CA ALA A 128 -2.43 -20.26 4.15
C ALA A 128 -2.37 -19.24 3.00
N ASP A 129 -3.17 -19.45 1.95
CA ASP A 129 -3.27 -18.52 0.81
C ASP A 129 -4.21 -17.32 1.08
N SER A 130 -4.95 -17.34 2.18
CA SER A 130 -5.85 -16.27 2.59
C SER A 130 -5.85 -16.16 4.10
N PRO A 131 -5.79 -14.95 4.66
CA PRO A 131 -5.70 -14.78 6.09
C PRO A 131 -7.09 -14.75 6.75
N GLY A 132 -7.14 -15.25 7.98
CA GLY A 132 -8.26 -15.14 8.91
C GLY A 132 -7.77 -14.90 10.35
N ASP A 133 -8.52 -15.40 11.33
CA ASP A 133 -8.21 -15.22 12.75
C ASP A 133 -6.87 -15.87 13.13
N SER A 134 -6.55 -17.04 12.55
CA SER A 134 -5.28 -17.76 12.79
C SER A 134 -4.05 -17.08 12.20
N GLU A 135 -4.23 -16.18 11.23
CA GLU A 135 -3.13 -15.42 10.59
C GLU A 135 -2.99 -14.01 11.15
N THR A 136 -3.85 -13.64 12.10
CA THR A 136 -3.93 -12.28 12.65
C THR A 136 -3.26 -12.22 14.01
N PHE A 137 -2.29 -11.32 14.15
CA PHE A 137 -1.45 -11.18 15.33
C PHE A 137 -1.50 -9.76 15.87
N TYR A 138 -1.48 -9.65 17.19
CA TYR A 138 -1.27 -8.38 17.90
C TYR A 138 0.23 -8.13 18.04
N ILE A 139 0.69 -6.97 17.59
CA ILE A 139 2.08 -6.54 17.79
C ILE A 139 2.12 -5.58 18.99
N GLU A 140 2.74 -6.02 20.08
CA GLU A 140 3.04 -5.18 21.25
C GLU A 140 4.50 -4.72 21.14
N ARG A 141 4.77 -3.41 21.20
CA ARG A 141 6.12 -2.84 20.98
C ARG A 141 6.68 -2.13 22.20
N ASN A 142 7.99 -2.24 22.37
CA ASN A 142 8.80 -1.42 23.26
C ASN A 142 10.10 -1.03 22.54
N ASN A 143 10.12 0.17 21.98
CA ASN A 143 11.19 0.64 21.08
C ASN A 143 11.38 -0.28 19.85
N THR A 144 12.52 -0.97 19.78
CA THR A 144 12.87 -1.92 18.72
C THR A 144 12.41 -3.34 19.02
N LEU A 145 12.04 -3.62 20.28
CA LEU A 145 11.57 -4.91 20.73
C LEU A 145 10.06 -5.03 20.51
N LEU A 146 9.61 -6.25 20.31
CA LEU A 146 8.21 -6.59 20.25
C LEU A 146 7.91 -7.98 20.81
N HIS A 147 6.66 -8.12 21.24
CA HIS A 147 6.00 -9.38 21.48
C HIS A 147 4.89 -9.55 20.45
N ILE A 148 4.73 -10.78 19.96
CA ILE A 148 3.67 -11.12 19.01
C ILE A 148 2.65 -11.96 19.76
N LYS A 149 1.43 -11.45 19.87
CA LYS A 149 0.34 -12.04 20.64
C LYS A 149 -0.78 -12.53 19.72
N LEU A 150 -1.43 -13.61 20.13
CA LEU A 150 -2.55 -14.23 19.41
C LEU A 150 -3.89 -13.80 19.99
N LEU A 151 -4.96 -14.06 19.24
CA LEU A 151 -6.34 -13.78 19.67
C LEU A 151 -6.75 -14.53 20.94
N ASN A 152 -6.24 -15.75 21.15
CA ASN A 152 -6.46 -16.53 22.36
C ASN A 152 -5.68 -16.00 23.59
N GLY A 153 -4.85 -14.97 23.41
CA GLY A 153 -4.05 -14.34 24.46
C GLY A 153 -2.64 -14.93 24.67
N SER A 154 -2.29 -16.01 23.97
CA SER A 154 -0.94 -16.56 24.00
C SER A 154 0.05 -15.71 23.18
N TYR A 155 1.33 -15.95 23.37
CA TYR A 155 2.41 -15.27 22.66
C TYR A 155 3.22 -16.26 21.82
N LEU A 156 3.81 -15.73 20.75
CA LEU A 156 4.82 -16.45 19.99
C LEU A 156 6.10 -16.59 20.82
N GLN A 157 6.71 -17.77 20.75
CA GLN A 157 8.00 -18.04 21.37
C GLN A 157 8.89 -18.86 20.45
N VAL A 158 10.19 -18.80 20.71
CA VAL A 158 11.18 -19.67 20.10
C VAL A 158 11.36 -20.91 20.98
N SER A 159 11.09 -22.08 20.41
CA SER A 159 11.32 -23.37 21.08
C SER A 159 12.80 -23.79 21.03
N ASP A 160 13.17 -24.76 21.87
CA ASP A 160 14.52 -25.35 21.93
C ASP A 160 15.00 -25.95 20.60
N ASN A 161 14.08 -26.29 19.69
CA ASN A 161 14.39 -26.82 18.35
C ASN A 161 14.41 -25.72 17.27
N ASN A 162 14.57 -24.45 17.65
CA ASN A 162 14.57 -23.28 16.77
C ASN A 162 13.29 -23.17 15.92
N GLN A 163 12.15 -23.66 16.42
CA GLN A 163 10.85 -23.46 15.79
C GLN A 163 10.12 -22.29 16.44
N LEU A 164 9.35 -21.54 15.67
CA LEU A 164 8.43 -20.53 16.18
C LEU A 164 7.13 -21.24 16.58
N THR A 165 6.69 -21.11 17.84
CA THR A 165 5.48 -21.77 18.37
C THR A 165 4.52 -20.76 18.99
N SER A 166 3.25 -21.14 19.13
CA SER A 166 2.14 -20.26 19.55
C SER A 166 1.63 -20.46 20.99
N ASN A 167 2.40 -21.11 21.86
CA ASN A 167 1.92 -21.67 23.12
C ASN A 167 2.38 -20.96 24.41
N TYR A 168 2.97 -19.75 24.34
CA TYR A 168 3.41 -19.06 25.55
C TYR A 168 2.20 -18.44 26.28
N PRO A 169 1.88 -18.83 27.54
CA PRO A 169 0.53 -18.68 28.11
C PRO A 169 0.25 -17.35 28.83
N SER A 170 1.27 -16.55 29.15
CA SER A 170 1.13 -15.32 29.94
C SER A 170 1.83 -14.16 29.29
N GLN A 171 1.55 -12.92 29.73
CA GLN A 171 2.27 -11.75 29.24
C GLN A 171 3.76 -11.86 29.62
N PRO A 172 4.69 -11.88 28.65
CA PRO A 172 6.11 -11.99 28.94
C PRO A 172 6.69 -10.65 29.43
N GLY A 173 7.80 -10.74 30.17
CA GLY A 173 8.66 -9.59 30.45
C GLY A 173 9.43 -9.16 29.21
N TRP A 174 9.92 -7.92 29.17
CA TRP A 174 10.78 -7.46 28.06
C TRP A 174 12.20 -8.03 28.13
N ASP A 175 12.54 -8.68 29.23
CA ASP A 175 13.74 -9.48 29.47
C ASP A 175 13.53 -10.98 29.15
N ASP A 176 12.35 -11.37 28.66
CA ASP A 176 12.08 -12.74 28.23
C ASP A 176 12.64 -12.98 26.83
N ASP A 177 13.84 -13.53 26.76
CA ASP A 177 14.59 -13.68 25.52
C ASP A 177 13.95 -14.66 24.50
N VAL A 178 13.07 -15.58 24.93
CA VAL A 178 12.45 -16.59 24.05
C VAL A 178 11.17 -16.09 23.37
N THR A 179 10.48 -15.12 23.98
CA THR A 179 9.28 -14.47 23.40
C THR A 179 9.58 -13.12 22.76
N THR A 180 10.75 -12.55 23.03
CA THR A 180 11.12 -11.21 22.56
C THR A 180 11.82 -11.25 21.21
N PHE A 181 11.36 -10.40 20.30
CA PHE A 181 11.94 -10.22 18.96
C PHE A 181 12.33 -8.76 18.73
N GLU A 182 13.40 -8.54 17.97
CA GLU A 182 13.70 -7.26 17.34
C GLU A 182 13.04 -7.22 15.97
N MET A 183 12.33 -6.12 15.65
CA MET A 183 11.84 -5.86 14.30
C MET A 183 12.64 -4.79 13.61
N THR A 184 13.11 -5.12 12.41
CA THR A 184 13.72 -4.18 11.49
C THR A 184 12.78 -3.92 10.33
N VAL A 185 12.43 -2.65 10.10
CA VAL A 185 11.73 -2.23 8.88
C VAL A 185 12.79 -2.10 7.78
N VAL A 186 12.73 -2.97 6.77
CA VAL A 186 13.71 -2.99 5.67
C VAL A 186 13.26 -2.19 4.45
N ALA A 187 11.95 -2.06 4.24
CA ALA A 187 11.39 -1.18 3.23
C ALA A 187 9.99 -0.72 3.62
N ASN A 188 9.68 0.55 3.35
CA ASN A 188 8.37 1.14 3.57
C ASN A 188 8.13 2.20 2.48
N ASN A 189 7.96 1.73 1.25
CA ASN A 189 7.94 2.58 0.06
C ASN A 189 6.53 2.80 -0.50
N LEU A 190 5.52 2.14 0.09
CA LEU A 190 4.14 2.19 -0.39
C LEU A 190 3.33 3.15 0.46
N HIS A 191 2.99 4.30 -0.12
CA HIS A 191 2.29 5.39 0.57
C HIS A 191 1.15 5.95 -0.29
N GLY A 192 0.47 5.11 -1.05
CA GLY A 192 -0.63 5.51 -1.95
C GLY A 192 -1.97 5.65 -1.24
N ASP A 193 -3.06 5.81 -2.01
CA ASP A 193 -4.43 5.85 -1.46
C ASP A 193 -4.74 4.65 -0.56
N TYR A 194 -4.24 3.47 -0.91
CA TYR A 194 -4.50 2.25 -0.14
C TYR A 194 -3.93 2.38 1.28
N GLN A 195 -2.63 2.66 1.41
CA GLN A 195 -1.97 2.74 2.71
C GLN A 195 -2.46 3.93 3.53
N LEU A 196 -2.77 5.06 2.89
CA LEU A 196 -3.38 6.20 3.57
C LEU A 196 -4.73 5.80 4.15
N ALA A 197 -5.62 5.25 3.32
CA ALA A 197 -6.98 5.00 3.74
C ALA A 197 -7.09 3.86 4.75
N ASN A 198 -6.31 2.79 4.57
CA ASN A 198 -6.25 1.70 5.55
C ASN A 198 -5.56 2.13 6.85
N GLY A 199 -4.47 2.91 6.75
CA GLY A 199 -3.70 3.37 7.90
C GLY A 199 -4.48 4.30 8.82
N TYR A 200 -5.12 5.34 8.25
CA TYR A 200 -5.90 6.32 9.00
C TYR A 200 -7.34 5.88 9.30
N GLY A 201 -7.82 4.83 8.63
CA GLY A 201 -9.22 4.42 8.68
C GLY A 201 -10.16 5.41 7.97
N PRO A 202 -11.44 5.03 7.80
CA PRO A 202 -12.35 5.71 6.87
C PRO A 202 -12.62 7.18 7.22
N GLU A 203 -12.83 7.51 8.50
CA GLU A 203 -13.20 8.86 8.92
C GLU A 203 -12.07 9.87 8.73
N GLN A 204 -10.87 9.55 9.23
CA GLN A 204 -9.71 10.44 9.12
C GLN A 204 -9.21 10.51 7.68
N ALA A 205 -9.19 9.39 6.95
CA ALA A 205 -8.84 9.38 5.52
C ALA A 205 -9.82 10.22 4.69
N LYS A 206 -11.12 10.17 5.01
CA LYS A 206 -12.14 11.03 4.36
C LYS A 206 -11.87 12.51 4.59
N SER A 207 -11.54 12.91 5.81
CA SER A 207 -11.18 14.30 6.13
C SER A 207 -9.97 14.75 5.29
N VAL A 208 -8.88 13.98 5.33
CA VAL A 208 -7.63 14.28 4.62
C VAL A 208 -7.83 14.37 3.11
N LEU A 209 -8.47 13.36 2.51
CA LEU A 209 -8.67 13.31 1.06
C LEU A 209 -9.68 14.34 0.56
N THR A 210 -10.68 14.69 1.36
CA THR A 210 -11.61 15.77 1.03
C THR A 210 -10.90 17.12 0.96
N GLU A 211 -10.06 17.43 1.96
CA GLU A 211 -9.30 18.67 2.00
C GLU A 211 -8.25 18.73 0.88
N HIS A 212 -7.57 17.61 0.63
CA HIS A 212 -6.63 17.48 -0.48
C HIS A 212 -7.29 17.76 -1.84
N ARG A 213 -8.37 17.05 -2.18
CA ARG A 213 -9.10 17.22 -3.45
C ARG A 213 -9.72 18.61 -3.61
N LYS A 214 -9.96 19.33 -2.51
CA LYS A 214 -10.49 20.70 -2.51
C LYS A 214 -9.43 21.75 -2.83
N ASN A 215 -8.19 21.56 -2.37
CA ASN A 215 -7.17 22.62 -2.38
C ASN A 215 -5.96 22.31 -3.28
N PHE A 216 -5.71 21.05 -3.60
CA PHE A 216 -4.49 20.67 -4.32
C PHE A 216 -4.45 21.17 -5.77
N VAL A 217 -5.60 21.15 -6.46
CA VAL A 217 -5.79 21.81 -7.76
C VAL A 217 -7.11 22.57 -7.72
N SER A 218 -7.08 23.77 -8.28
CA SER A 218 -8.18 24.74 -8.30
C SER A 218 -8.42 25.27 -9.71
N GLY A 219 -9.49 26.04 -9.90
CA GLY A 219 -9.72 26.75 -11.16
C GLY A 219 -8.59 27.73 -11.52
N SER A 220 -7.87 28.26 -10.54
CA SER A 220 -6.72 29.14 -10.78
C SER A 220 -5.55 28.41 -11.47
N ASP A 221 -5.38 27.12 -11.20
CA ASP A 221 -4.39 26.27 -11.87
C ASP A 221 -4.77 26.06 -13.34
N PHE A 222 -6.06 25.84 -13.64
CA PHE A 222 -6.59 25.71 -15.00
C PHE A 222 -6.49 27.03 -15.79
N TYR A 223 -6.81 28.15 -15.15
CA TYR A 223 -6.59 29.47 -15.72
C TYR A 223 -5.10 29.64 -16.07
N PHE A 224 -4.20 29.40 -15.12
CA PHE A 224 -2.77 29.56 -15.32
C PHE A 224 -2.25 28.76 -16.51
N ILE A 225 -2.57 27.47 -16.62
CA ILE A 225 -2.07 26.65 -17.73
C ILE A 225 -2.63 27.10 -19.08
N SER A 226 -3.90 27.52 -19.14
CA SER A 226 -4.49 28.06 -20.38
C SER A 226 -3.79 29.34 -20.85
N GLN A 227 -3.47 30.25 -19.92
CA GLN A 227 -2.75 31.49 -20.23
C GLN A 227 -1.30 31.25 -20.70
N ASN A 228 -0.76 30.06 -20.42
CA ASN A 228 0.58 29.65 -20.86
C ASN A 228 0.54 28.79 -22.14
N GLY A 229 -0.58 28.76 -22.86
CA GLY A 229 -0.70 28.09 -24.17
C GLY A 229 -0.87 26.57 -24.09
N ILE A 230 -1.09 26.01 -22.90
CA ILE A 230 -1.49 24.60 -22.74
C ILE A 230 -2.97 24.50 -23.10
N ASN A 231 -3.34 23.49 -23.89
CA ASN A 231 -4.69 23.31 -24.42
C ASN A 231 -5.38 22.01 -23.95
N ALA A 232 -4.70 21.19 -23.16
CA ALA A 232 -5.23 19.94 -22.62
C ALA A 232 -4.65 19.60 -21.24
N VAL A 233 -5.43 18.88 -20.43
CA VAL A 233 -5.01 18.29 -19.15
C VAL A 233 -5.23 16.78 -19.17
N ARG A 234 -4.27 16.03 -18.62
CA ARG A 234 -4.42 14.60 -18.31
C ARG A 234 -4.81 14.46 -16.84
N ILE A 235 -5.88 13.73 -16.57
CA ILE A 235 -6.46 13.58 -15.23
C ILE A 235 -6.42 12.09 -14.83
N PRO A 236 -5.45 11.68 -14.00
CA PRO A 236 -5.38 10.34 -13.44
C PRO A 236 -6.57 10.07 -12.51
N VAL A 237 -7.23 8.92 -12.67
CA VAL A 237 -8.32 8.44 -11.81
C VAL A 237 -8.04 7.00 -11.36
N GLY A 238 -8.43 6.66 -10.12
CA GLY A 238 -8.40 5.29 -9.64
C GLY A 238 -9.71 4.57 -9.94
N TRP A 239 -9.67 3.25 -10.11
CA TRP A 239 -10.84 2.43 -10.44
C TRP A 239 -12.02 2.60 -9.49
N TRP A 240 -11.75 2.92 -8.22
CA TRP A 240 -12.76 3.13 -7.19
C TRP A 240 -13.69 4.32 -7.50
N ILE A 241 -13.31 5.22 -8.42
CA ILE A 241 -14.15 6.35 -8.84
C ILE A 241 -15.52 5.92 -9.39
N ALA A 242 -15.62 4.74 -10.00
CA ALA A 242 -16.86 4.22 -10.55
C ALA A 242 -17.90 3.83 -9.49
N TYR A 243 -17.48 3.79 -8.22
CA TYR A 243 -18.28 3.39 -7.07
C TYR A 243 -18.58 4.56 -6.13
N ASP A 244 -18.26 5.80 -6.53
CA ASP A 244 -18.61 6.98 -5.73
C ASP A 244 -20.14 7.10 -5.51
N PRO A 245 -20.60 7.57 -4.33
CA PRO A 245 -19.81 8.13 -3.23
C PRO A 245 -19.25 7.09 -2.24
N ASP A 246 -19.60 5.81 -2.41
CA ASP A 246 -19.34 4.74 -1.44
C ASP A 246 -18.47 3.62 -2.06
N PRO A 247 -17.20 3.90 -2.42
CA PRO A 247 -16.32 2.90 -2.98
C PRO A 247 -16.01 1.78 -1.98
N PRO A 248 -15.60 0.60 -2.47
CA PRO A 248 -15.19 -0.49 -1.60
C PRO A 248 -13.98 -0.11 -0.74
N ALA A 249 -13.98 -0.58 0.51
CA ALA A 249 -12.88 -0.36 1.44
C ALA A 249 -11.53 -0.85 0.88
N PRO A 250 -10.41 -0.18 1.23
CA PRO A 250 -10.33 0.98 2.11
C PRO A 250 -10.56 2.32 1.38
N PHE A 251 -10.84 2.31 0.07
CA PHE A 251 -10.91 3.54 -0.73
C PHE A 251 -11.96 4.52 -0.25
N ILE A 252 -11.70 5.81 -0.47
CA ILE A 252 -12.53 6.91 0.01
C ILE A 252 -13.13 7.66 -1.16
N GLY A 253 -14.46 7.78 -1.16
CA GLY A 253 -15.20 8.42 -2.24
C GLY A 253 -15.03 9.94 -2.32
N GLY A 254 -15.53 10.53 -3.40
CA GLY A 254 -15.46 11.98 -3.68
C GLY A 254 -14.50 12.35 -4.83
N SER A 255 -13.91 11.35 -5.49
CA SER A 255 -13.06 11.56 -6.66
C SER A 255 -13.87 12.01 -7.88
N LEU A 256 -15.12 11.55 -8.00
CA LEU A 256 -16.02 11.88 -9.09
C LEU A 256 -16.45 13.35 -9.06
N ASN A 257 -16.78 13.88 -7.87
CA ASN A 257 -17.06 15.31 -7.70
C ASN A 257 -15.84 16.17 -8.06
N ALA A 258 -14.64 15.74 -7.65
CA ALA A 258 -13.41 16.44 -8.00
C ALA A 258 -13.12 16.41 -9.52
N LEU A 259 -13.42 15.30 -10.20
CA LEU A 259 -13.36 15.19 -11.66
C LEU A 259 -14.35 16.14 -12.35
N ASP A 260 -15.61 16.19 -11.88
CA ASP A 260 -16.63 17.08 -12.44
C ASP A 260 -16.24 18.57 -12.29
N ARG A 261 -15.61 18.95 -11.16
CA ARG A 261 -15.02 20.30 -10.98
C ARG A 261 -13.90 20.59 -11.98
N ALA A 262 -13.02 19.61 -12.23
CA ALA A 262 -11.95 19.76 -13.21
C ALA A 262 -12.51 19.95 -14.63
N PHE A 263 -13.57 19.24 -15.01
CA PHE A 263 -14.26 19.45 -16.29
C PHE A 263 -14.88 20.84 -16.38
N TYR A 264 -15.51 21.31 -15.31
CA TYR A 264 -16.05 22.66 -15.25
C TYR A 264 -14.97 23.73 -15.48
N TRP A 265 -13.81 23.63 -14.81
CA TRP A 265 -12.69 24.56 -15.02
C TRP A 265 -12.09 24.42 -16.43
N ALA A 266 -11.97 23.20 -16.95
CA ALA A 266 -11.49 22.97 -18.31
C ALA A 266 -12.39 23.65 -19.34
N GLN A 267 -13.71 23.53 -19.19
CA GLN A 267 -14.69 24.15 -20.06
C GLN A 267 -14.57 25.68 -20.05
N ILE A 268 -14.46 26.30 -18.87
CA ILE A 268 -14.29 27.76 -18.73
C ILE A 268 -13.03 28.25 -19.46
N HIS A 269 -11.94 27.48 -19.37
CA HIS A 269 -10.63 27.89 -19.89
C HIS A 269 -10.30 27.30 -21.27
N GLY A 270 -11.26 26.66 -21.94
CA GLY A 270 -11.08 26.10 -23.28
C GLY A 270 -10.08 24.94 -23.35
N LEU A 271 -9.86 24.22 -22.23
CA LEU A 271 -8.95 23.08 -22.15
C LEU A 271 -9.69 21.77 -22.50
N LYS A 272 -8.99 20.86 -23.19
CA LYS A 272 -9.44 19.48 -23.37
C LYS A 272 -9.04 18.63 -22.16
N CYS A 273 -9.78 17.57 -21.89
CA CYS A 273 -9.44 16.61 -20.83
C CYS A 273 -9.15 15.24 -21.42
N ILE A 274 -8.10 14.60 -20.91
CA ILE A 274 -7.78 13.19 -21.14
C ILE A 274 -7.95 12.50 -19.79
N ILE A 275 -8.97 11.66 -19.66
CA ILE A 275 -9.16 10.82 -18.48
C ILE A 275 -8.19 9.64 -18.58
N ASP A 276 -7.46 9.39 -17.51
CA ASP A 276 -6.45 8.34 -17.42
C ASP A 276 -6.80 7.39 -16.28
N LEU A 277 -7.27 6.18 -16.60
CA LEU A 277 -7.46 5.14 -15.58
C LEU A 277 -6.09 4.67 -15.09
N HIS A 278 -5.61 5.31 -14.02
CA HIS A 278 -4.22 5.25 -13.58
C HIS A 278 -3.96 4.12 -12.59
N ALA A 279 -4.99 3.72 -11.85
CA ALA A 279 -4.94 2.57 -10.95
C ALA A 279 -6.07 1.60 -11.32
N ALA A 280 -5.69 0.40 -11.76
CA ALA A 280 -6.63 -0.68 -12.04
C ALA A 280 -6.84 -1.56 -10.78
N PRO A 281 -7.97 -2.27 -10.67
CA PRO A 281 -8.19 -3.24 -9.60
C PRO A 281 -7.05 -4.26 -9.53
N GLY A 282 -6.56 -4.55 -8.33
CA GLY A 282 -5.44 -5.47 -8.11
C GLY A 282 -4.06 -4.92 -8.45
N SER A 283 -3.94 -3.65 -8.85
CA SER A 283 -2.68 -3.01 -9.28
C SER A 283 -2.07 -3.65 -10.53
N GLN A 284 -1.83 -2.82 -11.54
CA GLN A 284 -1.21 -3.25 -12.79
C GLN A 284 0.32 -3.24 -12.78
N ASN A 285 0.97 -2.73 -11.72
CA ASN A 285 2.43 -2.57 -11.69
C ASN A 285 3.09 -2.67 -10.30
N GLY A 286 2.33 -2.90 -9.23
CA GLY A 286 2.88 -3.09 -7.89
C GLY A 286 3.42 -1.82 -7.24
N MET A 287 3.11 -0.64 -7.79
CA MET A 287 3.54 0.65 -7.26
C MET A 287 2.43 1.35 -6.49
N GLU A 288 2.79 2.25 -5.60
CA GLU A 288 1.87 3.04 -4.77
C GLU A 288 0.86 3.85 -5.60
N HIS A 289 1.27 4.39 -6.74
CA HIS A 289 0.39 5.14 -7.66
C HIS A 289 -0.62 4.25 -8.40
N SER A 290 -0.52 2.94 -8.28
CA SER A 290 -1.53 1.99 -8.77
C SER A 290 -2.42 1.45 -7.63
N ALA A 291 -2.26 2.00 -6.43
CA ALA A 291 -2.96 1.60 -5.22
C ALA A 291 -2.86 0.10 -4.87
N THR A 292 -1.69 -0.48 -5.11
CA THR A 292 -1.37 -1.82 -4.58
C THR A 292 -1.46 -1.82 -3.05
N ARG A 293 -1.87 -2.96 -2.48
CA ARG A 293 -1.86 -3.16 -1.02
C ARG A 293 -0.44 -3.36 -0.50
N ASP A 294 0.35 -4.20 -1.17
CA ASP A 294 1.65 -4.65 -0.66
C ASP A 294 2.73 -4.80 -1.73
N GLY A 295 2.49 -4.27 -2.93
CA GLY A 295 3.36 -4.42 -4.09
C GLY A 295 3.04 -5.63 -4.95
N SER A 296 2.00 -6.41 -4.63
CA SER A 296 1.46 -7.43 -5.54
C SER A 296 0.91 -6.82 -6.83
N VAL A 297 0.94 -7.63 -7.89
CA VAL A 297 0.39 -7.33 -9.22
C VAL A 297 -0.67 -8.38 -9.52
N ASP A 298 -1.90 -8.10 -9.09
CA ASP A 298 -3.03 -9.02 -9.21
C ASP A 298 -4.00 -8.63 -10.34
N TRP A 299 -3.74 -7.49 -11.00
CA TRP A 299 -4.54 -7.02 -12.13
C TRP A 299 -4.75 -8.03 -13.27
N PRO A 300 -3.76 -8.87 -13.66
CA PRO A 300 -3.94 -9.83 -14.75
C PRO A 300 -4.98 -10.94 -14.51
N SER A 301 -5.64 -10.98 -13.35
CA SER A 301 -6.75 -11.91 -13.11
C SER A 301 -8.00 -11.52 -13.90
N GLU A 302 -8.75 -12.53 -14.36
CA GLU A 302 -9.99 -12.33 -15.13
C GLU A 302 -10.98 -11.38 -14.44
N ALA A 303 -11.14 -11.54 -13.12
CA ALA A 303 -12.03 -10.70 -12.32
C ALA A 303 -11.59 -9.22 -12.30
N ASN A 304 -10.28 -8.96 -12.17
CA ASN A 304 -9.75 -7.60 -12.16
C ASN A 304 -9.77 -6.96 -13.56
N ILE A 305 -9.54 -7.74 -14.62
CA ILE A 305 -9.68 -7.29 -16.01
C ILE A 305 -11.14 -6.90 -16.29
N GLN A 306 -12.11 -7.76 -15.96
CA GLN A 306 -13.52 -7.45 -16.17
C GLN A 306 -13.94 -6.19 -15.42
N LYS A 307 -13.53 -6.06 -14.15
CA LYS A 307 -13.80 -4.85 -13.35
C LYS A 307 -13.13 -3.61 -13.93
N THR A 308 -11.95 -3.74 -14.52
CA THR A 308 -11.29 -2.64 -15.25
C THR A 308 -12.13 -2.19 -16.45
N LEU A 309 -12.65 -3.14 -17.24
CA LEU A 309 -13.51 -2.84 -18.39
C LEU A 309 -14.81 -2.16 -17.96
N ASP A 310 -15.43 -2.60 -16.86
CA ASP A 310 -16.65 -1.97 -16.32
C ASP A 310 -16.40 -0.51 -15.92
N VAL A 311 -15.25 -0.22 -15.30
CA VAL A 311 -14.83 1.14 -14.95
C VAL A 311 -14.58 1.99 -16.20
N ILE A 312 -13.93 1.43 -17.23
CA ILE A 312 -13.71 2.13 -18.51
C ILE A 312 -15.05 2.47 -19.16
N ASN A 313 -16.01 1.54 -19.18
CA ASN A 313 -17.34 1.78 -19.70
C ASN A 313 -18.08 2.88 -18.91
N PHE A 314 -17.98 2.86 -17.58
CA PHE A 314 -18.53 3.91 -16.73
C PHE A 314 -17.95 5.30 -17.07
N LEU A 315 -16.63 5.40 -17.22
CA LEU A 315 -15.97 6.67 -17.57
C LEU A 315 -16.31 7.15 -18.98
N ALA A 316 -16.48 6.23 -19.94
CA ALA A 316 -16.78 6.57 -21.33
C ALA A 316 -18.23 7.01 -21.57
N GLN A 317 -19.17 6.61 -20.72
CA GLN A 317 -20.59 7.00 -20.81
C GLN A 317 -20.89 8.38 -20.22
N ARG A 318 -19.91 8.99 -19.55
CA ARG A 318 -20.03 10.27 -18.85
C ARG A 318 -19.62 11.44 -19.74
#